data_AF-A0A2V2V1J8-F1
#
_entry.id   AF-A0A2V2V1J8-F1
#
_cell.length_a   1.000
_cell.length_b   1.000
_cell.length_c   1.000
_cell.angle_alpha   90.00
_cell.angle_beta   90.00
_cell.angle_gamma   90.00
#
_symmetry.space_group_name_H-M   'P 1'
#
loop_
_entity.id
_entity.type
_entity.pdbx_description
1 polymer ?
#
loop_
_entity_poly.entity_id
_entity_poly.type
_entity_poly.pdbx_seq_one_letter_code
_entity_poly.pdbx_strand_id
1 'polypeptide(L)'
;MRCSSNGGESRFCSHQTTTPSSQLPATVRVDGNTVQLNCHQPLRDAGFAVAGAFFDVDVALDVPDASTLFRKLYATAVFNFTQEHKNMVAFSYGVRSSPKRQLMYGSAAGEGYAA
;
A
#
# COMPACT_ATOMS: atom_id res chain seq x y z
N MET A 1 28.40 -9.19 7.23
CA MET A 1 28.57 -8.62 5.88
C MET A 1 29.90 -9.15 5.33
N ARG A 2 29.89 -10.03 4.32
CA ARG A 2 31.11 -10.47 3.63
C ARG A 2 30.98 -10.11 2.17
N CYS A 3 31.84 -9.23 1.68
CA CYS A 3 31.96 -8.91 0.27
C CYS A 3 33.23 -9.61 -0.24
N SER A 4 33.07 -10.60 -1.13
CA SER A 4 34.21 -11.14 -1.87
C SER A 4 34.34 -10.40 -3.20
N SER A 5 35.53 -9.90 -3.45
CA SER A 5 35.95 -9.30 -4.72
C SER A 5 36.69 -10.36 -5.52
N ASN A 6 36.05 -10.96 -6.51
CA ASN A 6 36.77 -11.61 -7.61
C ASN A 6 36.80 -10.63 -8.78
N GLY A 7 38.00 -10.41 -9.33
CA GLY A 7 38.30 -9.37 -10.29
C GLY A 7 37.38 -9.37 -11.51
N GLY A 8 36.97 -8.17 -11.91
CA GLY A 8 36.16 -7.92 -13.10
C GLY A 8 34.67 -8.09 -12.85
N GLU A 9 33.93 -6.98 -12.94
CA GLU A 9 32.46 -6.89 -13.02
C GLU A 9 31.62 -7.11 -11.74
N SER A 10 30.80 -6.09 -11.47
CA SER A 10 29.61 -6.03 -10.61
C SER A 10 29.73 -6.50 -9.14
N ARG A 11 29.69 -5.54 -8.22
CA ARG A 11 29.51 -5.82 -6.78
C ARG A 11 28.09 -6.34 -6.53
N PHE A 12 27.93 -7.65 -6.51
CA PHE A 12 26.70 -8.30 -6.02
C PHE A 12 26.75 -8.39 -4.49
N CYS A 13 25.96 -7.54 -3.82
CA CYS A 13 25.65 -7.74 -2.40
C CYS A 13 24.59 -8.83 -2.29
N SER A 14 24.99 -10.09 -2.14
CA SER A 14 24.05 -11.14 -1.77
C SER A 14 23.65 -10.96 -0.31
N HIS A 15 22.41 -10.52 -0.08
CA HIS A 15 21.78 -10.69 1.21
C HIS A 15 21.55 -12.19 1.40
N GLN A 16 22.48 -12.83 2.10
CA GLN A 16 22.28 -14.20 2.57
C GLN A 16 21.14 -14.16 3.60
N THR A 17 19.90 -14.36 3.14
CA THR A 17 18.76 -14.70 3.99
C THR A 17 18.96 -16.12 4.51
N THR A 18 19.93 -16.31 5.41
CA THR A 18 20.18 -17.59 6.08
C THR A 18 19.21 -17.81 7.25
N THR A 19 18.36 -16.83 7.55
CA THR A 19 17.26 -16.99 8.51
C THR A 19 16.01 -17.37 7.73
N PRO A 20 15.36 -18.52 8.00
CA PRO A 20 14.03 -18.76 7.47
C PRO A 20 13.16 -17.55 7.86
N SER A 21 12.38 -17.06 6.90
CA SER A 21 11.37 -16.04 7.13
C SER A 21 10.48 -16.52 8.27
N SER A 22 10.79 -16.12 9.50
CA SER A 22 9.79 -16.11 10.57
C SER A 22 8.60 -15.37 9.99
N GLN A 23 7.40 -15.93 10.12
CA GLN A 23 6.17 -15.26 9.68
C GLN A 23 6.06 -13.97 10.49
N LEU A 24 6.67 -12.91 9.98
CA LEU A 24 6.58 -11.59 10.56
C LEU A 24 5.11 -11.19 10.44
N PRO A 25 4.51 -10.62 11.50
CA PRO A 25 3.15 -10.12 11.43
C PRO A 25 3.04 -9.12 10.27
N ALA A 26 1.85 -8.91 9.71
CA ALA A 26 1.68 -7.88 8.68
C ALA A 26 2.13 -6.50 9.22
N THR A 27 3.01 -5.82 8.49
CA THR A 27 3.53 -4.48 8.82
C THR A 27 2.40 -3.44 8.81
N VAL A 28 1.44 -3.59 7.90
CA VAL A 28 0.25 -2.73 7.81
C VAL A 28 -0.97 -3.56 8.19
N ARG A 29 -1.86 -2.97 8.97
CA ARG A 29 -3.16 -3.54 9.35
C ARG A 29 -4.25 -2.49 9.27
N VAL A 30 -5.46 -2.91 8.98
CA VAL A 30 -6.65 -2.07 9.03
C VAL A 30 -7.52 -2.50 10.20
N ASP A 31 -7.84 -1.56 11.08
CA ASP A 31 -8.77 -1.72 12.19
C ASP A 31 -9.90 -0.69 12.06
N GLY A 32 -11.03 -1.13 11.49
CA GLY A 32 -12.11 -0.24 11.07
C GLY A 32 -11.63 0.78 10.04
N ASN A 33 -11.57 2.04 10.46
CA ASN A 33 -11.10 3.18 9.66
C ASN A 33 -9.68 3.62 10.02
N THR A 34 -9.00 2.88 10.88
CA THR A 34 -7.64 3.17 11.33
C THR A 34 -6.66 2.29 10.57
N VAL A 35 -5.66 2.89 9.94
CA VAL A 35 -4.51 2.17 9.36
C VAL A 35 -3.38 2.17 10.37
N GLN A 36 -2.92 0.97 10.74
CA GLN A 36 -1.84 0.76 11.69
C GLN A 36 -0.59 0.30 10.96
N LEU A 37 0.51 1.01 11.16
CA LEU A 37 1.85 0.63 10.73
C LEU A 37 2.63 0.14 11.95
N ASN A 38 3.15 -1.09 11.88
CA ASN A 38 3.95 -1.69 12.93
C ASN A 38 5.37 -1.96 12.41
N CYS A 39 6.38 -1.38 13.04
CA CYS A 39 7.76 -1.63 12.67
C CYS A 39 8.28 -2.94 13.28
N HIS A 40 8.74 -3.85 12.44
CA HIS A 40 9.32 -5.11 12.91
C HIS A 40 10.63 -4.88 13.68
N GLN A 41 10.89 -5.76 14.65
CA GLN A 41 12.08 -5.69 15.50
C GLN A 41 13.40 -5.52 14.72
N PRO A 42 13.65 -6.24 13.60
CA PRO A 42 14.89 -6.06 12.85
C PRO A 42 15.08 -4.65 12.27
N LEU A 43 14.00 -3.98 11.88
CA LEU A 43 14.07 -2.61 11.37
C LEU A 43 14.30 -1.61 12.50
N ARG A 44 13.68 -1.84 13.67
CA ARG A 44 13.95 -1.05 14.87
C ARG A 44 15.40 -1.16 15.30
N ASP A 45 15.95 -2.38 15.30
CA ASP A 45 17.34 -2.65 15.67
C ASP A 45 18.32 -2.01 14.67
N ALA A 46 17.92 -1.86 13.40
CA ALA A 46 18.65 -1.13 12.36
C ALA A 46 18.53 0.40 12.48
N GLY A 47 17.84 0.92 13.50
CA GLY A 47 17.69 2.36 13.74
C GLY A 47 16.59 3.03 12.93
N PHE A 48 15.61 2.27 12.41
CA PHE A 48 14.45 2.86 11.74
C PHE A 48 13.66 3.72 12.73
N ALA A 49 13.45 4.99 12.36
CA ALA A 49 12.98 6.02 13.31
C ALA A 49 11.54 5.85 13.79
N VAL A 50 10.70 5.11 13.05
CA VAL A 50 9.28 4.96 13.36
C VAL A 50 9.02 3.57 13.91
N ALA A 51 8.72 3.47 15.20
CA ALA A 51 8.36 2.19 15.84
C ALA A 51 6.97 1.69 15.46
N GLY A 52 6.06 2.63 15.19
CA GLY A 52 4.73 2.39 14.65
C GLY A 52 4.01 3.70 14.39
N ALA A 53 2.91 3.65 13.64
CA ALA A 53 2.09 4.82 13.35
C ALA A 53 0.62 4.42 13.17
N PHE A 54 -0.28 5.35 13.47
CA PHE A 54 -1.72 5.20 13.32
C PHE A 54 -2.24 6.34 12.45
N PHE A 55 -3.13 6.02 11.52
CA PHE A 55 -3.74 6.99 10.62
C PHE A 55 -5.24 6.76 10.58
N ASP A 56 -6.01 7.73 11.05
CA ASP A 56 -7.46 7.74 10.91
C ASP A 56 -7.83 8.30 9.54
N VAL A 57 -8.60 7.53 8.78
CA VAL A 57 -9.06 7.90 7.43
C VAL A 57 -10.56 7.71 7.31
N ASP A 58 -11.20 8.39 6.36
CA ASP A 58 -12.65 8.26 6.14
C ASP A 58 -13.06 6.83 5.76
N VAL A 59 -12.17 6.14 5.02
CA VAL A 59 -12.37 4.76 4.57
C VAL A 59 -11.01 4.05 4.54
N ALA A 60 -10.90 2.93 5.24
CA ALA A 60 -9.80 2.00 5.10
C ALA A 60 -10.28 0.67 4.49
N LEU A 61 -9.42 0.04 3.68
CA LEU A 61 -9.65 -1.26 3.06
C LEU A 61 -8.37 -2.10 3.21
N ASP A 62 -8.49 -3.28 3.80
CA ASP A 62 -7.35 -4.19 3.99
C ASP A 62 -6.94 -4.84 2.65
N VAL A 63 -7.94 -5.31 1.90
CA VAL A 63 -7.78 -5.76 0.52
C VAL A 63 -8.35 -4.68 -0.40
N PRO A 64 -7.54 -4.09 -1.31
CA PRO A 64 -8.02 -3.07 -2.23
C PRO A 64 -8.94 -3.72 -3.26
N ASP A 65 -10.23 -3.41 -3.18
CA ASP A 65 -11.26 -3.84 -4.11
C ASP A 65 -11.93 -2.62 -4.76
N ALA A 66 -11.90 -2.56 -6.09
CA ALA A 66 -12.44 -1.45 -6.87
C ALA A 66 -13.95 -1.30 -6.66
N SER A 67 -14.68 -2.41 -6.57
CA SER A 67 -16.14 -2.38 -6.42
C SER A 67 -16.56 -1.80 -5.06
N THR A 68 -15.86 -2.20 -3.99
CA THR A 68 -16.08 -1.68 -2.64
C THR A 68 -15.67 -0.21 -2.55
N LEU A 69 -14.54 0.17 -3.15
CA LEU A 69 -14.11 1.57 -3.22
C LEU A 69 -15.15 2.43 -3.93
N PHE A 70 -15.60 1.99 -5.11
CA PHE A 70 -16.63 2.66 -5.88
C PHE A 70 -17.91 2.82 -5.04
N ARG A 71 -18.46 1.75 -4.47
CA ARG A 71 -19.69 1.80 -3.68
C ARG A 71 -19.58 2.76 -2.49
N LYS A 72 -18.44 2.80 -1.79
CA LYS A 72 -18.23 3.71 -0.66
C LYS A 72 -18.13 5.18 -1.09
N LEU A 73 -17.54 5.46 -2.25
CA LEU A 73 -17.36 6.83 -2.75
C LEU A 73 -18.55 7.33 -3.58
N TYR A 74 -19.28 6.43 -4.24
CA TYR A 74 -20.26 6.74 -5.28
C TYR A 74 -21.40 7.59 -4.76
N ALA A 75 -21.97 7.25 -3.60
CA ALA A 75 -23.12 7.98 -3.05
C ALA A 75 -22.80 9.48 -2.86
N THR A 76 -21.65 9.78 -2.27
CA THR A 76 -21.20 11.16 -2.04
C THR A 76 -20.79 11.83 -3.35
N ALA A 77 -20.08 11.11 -4.23
CA ALA A 77 -19.60 11.66 -5.50
C ALA A 77 -20.76 12.05 -6.44
N VAL A 78 -21.76 11.18 -6.59
CA VAL A 78 -22.92 11.43 -7.44
C VAL A 78 -23.77 12.57 -6.90
N PHE A 79 -24.01 12.61 -5.59
CA PHE A 79 -24.76 13.71 -4.98
C PHE A 79 -24.05 15.06 -5.21
N ASN A 80 -22.75 15.11 -4.93
CA ASN A 80 -21.96 16.33 -5.11
C ASN A 80 -21.89 16.78 -6.57
N PHE A 81 -21.82 15.85 -7.52
CA PHE A 81 -21.78 16.20 -8.94
C PHE A 81 -23.15 16.63 -9.48
N THR A 82 -24.21 15.87 -9.17
CA THR A 82 -25.53 16.06 -9.80
C THR A 82 -26.38 17.12 -9.10
N GLN A 83 -26.34 17.22 -7.77
CA GLN A 83 -27.19 18.13 -7.00
C GLN A 83 -26.46 19.41 -6.64
N GLU A 84 -25.20 19.29 -6.23
CA GLU A 84 -24.40 20.43 -5.76
C GLU A 84 -23.59 21.09 -6.87
N HIS A 85 -23.61 20.52 -8.09
CA HIS A 85 -22.85 20.99 -9.25
C HIS A 85 -21.36 21.23 -8.98
N LYS A 86 -20.75 20.38 -8.13
CA LYS A 86 -19.33 20.45 -7.77
C LYS A 86 -18.48 19.66 -8.74
N ASN A 87 -17.33 20.21 -9.11
CA ASN A 87 -16.31 19.47 -9.84
C ASN A 87 -15.71 18.38 -8.94
N MET A 88 -15.68 17.15 -9.45
CA MET A 88 -15.17 15.98 -8.73
C MET A 88 -13.79 15.60 -9.28
N VAL A 89 -12.84 15.36 -8.37
CA VAL A 89 -11.50 14.89 -8.72
C VAL A 89 -11.18 13.67 -7.86
N ALA A 90 -10.75 12.58 -8.52
CA ALA A 90 -10.24 11.38 -7.87
C ALA A 90 -8.79 11.15 -8.29
N PHE A 91 -7.90 10.93 -7.32
CA PHE A 91 -6.50 10.63 -7.57
C PHE A 91 -6.07 9.42 -6.74
N SER A 92 -5.14 8.64 -7.29
CA SER A 92 -4.50 7.54 -6.56
C SER A 92 -3.06 7.91 -6.26
N TYR A 93 -2.67 7.80 -4.99
CA TYR A 93 -1.32 8.13 -4.53
C TYR A 93 -0.68 6.91 -3.86
N GLY A 94 0.64 6.77 -4.00
CA GLY A 94 1.41 5.68 -3.39
C GLY A 94 2.63 5.27 -4.20
N VAL A 95 3.46 4.40 -3.62
CA VAL A 95 4.70 3.89 -4.22
C VAL A 95 4.44 3.10 -5.50
N ARG A 96 5.49 2.85 -6.30
CA ARG A 96 5.37 2.15 -7.59
C ARG A 96 4.73 0.77 -7.49
N SER A 97 4.97 0.03 -6.40
CA SER A 97 4.42 -1.30 -6.16
C SER A 97 2.94 -1.30 -5.78
N SER A 98 2.35 -0.15 -5.43
CA SER A 98 0.93 -0.06 -5.12
C SER A 98 0.09 -0.22 -6.41
N PRO A 99 -1.03 -0.97 -6.37
CA PRO A 99 -1.83 -1.35 -7.55
C PRO A 99 -2.70 -0.21 -8.12
N LYS A 100 -2.17 1.02 -8.20
CA LYS A 100 -2.91 2.24 -8.59
C LYS A 100 -3.63 2.10 -9.94
N ARG A 101 -2.91 1.62 -10.97
CA ARG A 101 -3.46 1.46 -12.32
C ARG A 101 -4.56 0.39 -12.35
N GLN A 102 -4.34 -0.72 -11.65
CA GLN A 102 -5.31 -1.82 -11.58
C GLN A 102 -6.58 -1.40 -10.84
N LEU A 103 -6.45 -0.59 -9.78
CA LEU A 103 -7.60 -0.09 -9.05
C LEU A 103 -8.40 0.93 -9.88
N MET A 104 -7.71 1.79 -10.64
CA MET A 104 -8.34 2.82 -11.47
C MET A 104 -9.02 2.27 -12.72
N TYR A 105 -8.30 1.48 -13.53
CA TYR A 105 -8.78 1.01 -14.84
C TYR A 105 -9.16 -0.47 -14.87
N GLY A 106 -8.92 -1.20 -13.78
CA GLY A 106 -9.16 -2.63 -13.73
C GLY A 106 -8.00 -3.47 -14.24
N SER A 107 -8.28 -4.77 -14.35
CA SER A 107 -7.38 -5.79 -14.88
C SER A 107 -8.21 -6.86 -15.59
N ALA A 108 -7.58 -7.91 -16.12
CA ALA A 108 -8.31 -9.05 -16.68
C ALA A 108 -9.24 -9.74 -15.65
N ALA A 109 -9.02 -9.53 -14.35
CA ALA A 109 -9.83 -10.10 -13.28
C ALA A 109 -11.04 -9.25 -12.87
N GLY A 110 -11.21 -8.04 -13.42
CA GLY A 110 -12.33 -7.16 -13.09
C GLY A 110 -12.10 -5.69 -13.41
N GLU A 111 -13.18 -4.91 -13.40
CA GLU A 111 -13.17 -3.48 -13.72
C GLU A 111 -12.60 -2.62 -12.58
N GLY A 112 -12.06 -1.45 -12.95
CA GLY A 112 -11.60 -0.43 -12.02
C GLY A 112 -12.72 0.54 -11.66
N TYR A 113 -12.47 1.46 -10.72
CA TYR A 113 -13.49 2.43 -10.31
C TYR A 113 -13.76 3.53 -11.34
N ALA A 114 -12.90 3.67 -12.37
CA ALA A 114 -13.01 4.63 -13.45
C ALA A 114 -13.11 3.95 -14.83
N ALA A 115 -13.56 2.70 -14.85
CA ALA A 115 -13.83 1.95 -16.08
C ALA A 115 -15.09 2.46 -16.80
#